data_AF-A0A3L7W9X0-F1
#
_entry.id   AF-A0A3L7W9X0-F1
#
_cell.length_a   1.000
_cell.length_b   1.000
_cell.length_c   1.000
_cell.angle_alpha   90.00
_cell.angle_beta   90.00
_cell.angle_gamma   90.00
#
_symmetry.space_group_name_H-M   'P 1'
#
loop_
_entity.id
_entity.type
_entity.pdbx_description
1 polymer ?
#
loop_
_entity_poly.entity_id
_entity_poly.type
_entity_poly.pdbx_seq_one_letter_code
_entity_poly.pdbx_strand_id
1 'polypeptide(L)'
;MLQPILNAAIFGVVMVALGWKLIPQALAWVEREHTQELFVLAIMSTALGIASFAHVLGLSVALGAFVAGLVVGRSQASQQAADGALPLRDAFGVLFFVSVGMLANPNALRMYPWLIALVIVVVVLGKMVVGGVVARALRCSVPMSALLAVLLAQTGEFSFILAQQAVHLGLLPTALYDAVLLSAVASIALNPLLMRWAEWMASRSGGGVTSAAAGA
;
A
#
# COMPACT_ATOMS: atom_id res chain seq x y z
N MET A 1 -5.34 -20.69 -17.73
CA MET A 1 -4.76 -20.38 -16.40
C MET A 1 -3.24 -20.10 -16.43
N LEU A 2 -2.44 -20.67 -17.35
CA LEU A 2 -0.98 -20.40 -17.39
C LEU A 2 -0.57 -19.03 -17.96
N GLN A 3 -1.38 -18.45 -18.86
CA GLN A 3 -1.08 -17.20 -19.54
C GLN A 3 -0.72 -16.02 -18.60
N PRO A 4 -1.46 -15.72 -17.51
CA PRO A 4 -1.08 -14.63 -16.60
C PRO A 4 0.24 -14.90 -15.86
N ILE A 5 0.54 -16.16 -15.54
CA ILE A 5 1.80 -16.55 -14.88
C ILE A 5 2.97 -16.33 -15.83
N LEU A 6 2.80 -16.70 -17.11
CA LEU A 6 3.81 -16.47 -18.13
C LEU A 6 4.06 -14.97 -18.34
N ASN A 7 3.01 -14.15 -18.44
CA ASN A 7 3.14 -12.70 -18.60
C ASN A 7 3.85 -12.05 -17.40
N ALA A 8 3.53 -12.50 -16.17
CA ALA A 8 4.21 -12.05 -14.96
C ALA A 8 5.70 -12.45 -14.96
N ALA A 9 6.02 -13.67 -15.39
CA ALA A 9 7.40 -14.13 -15.51
C ALA A 9 8.18 -13.32 -16.56
N ILE A 10 7.59 -13.09 -17.74
CA ILE A 10 8.19 -12.26 -18.80
C ILE A 10 8.44 -10.84 -18.28
N PHE A 11 7.45 -10.22 -17.65
CA PHE A 11 7.59 -8.90 -17.05
C PHE A 11 8.75 -8.87 -16.03
N GLY A 12 8.77 -9.82 -15.11
CA GLY A 12 9.84 -9.93 -14.10
C GLY A 12 11.23 -10.09 -14.73
N VAL A 13 11.36 -10.99 -15.71
CA VAL A 13 12.64 -11.24 -16.40
C VAL A 13 13.09 -9.99 -17.17
N VAL A 14 12.21 -9.32 -17.90
CA VAL A 14 12.53 -8.09 -18.63
C VAL A 14 12.95 -6.98 -17.66
N MET A 15 12.27 -6.82 -16.52
CA MET A 15 12.63 -5.82 -15.52
C MET A 15 13.95 -6.11 -14.82
N VAL A 16 14.26 -7.38 -14.55
CA VAL A 16 15.56 -7.79 -13.99
C VAL A 16 16.69 -7.63 -15.01
N ALA A 17 16.47 -8.03 -16.27
CA ALA A 17 17.51 -8.03 -17.29
C ALA A 17 17.78 -6.64 -17.88
N LEU A 18 16.73 -5.92 -18.28
CA LEU A 18 16.82 -4.61 -18.90
C LEU A 18 16.62 -3.50 -17.86
N GLY A 19 15.57 -3.61 -17.04
CA GLY A 19 15.18 -2.55 -16.13
C GLY A 19 16.27 -2.20 -15.12
N TRP A 20 16.88 -3.20 -14.47
CA TRP A 20 17.95 -2.96 -13.49
C TRP A 20 19.22 -2.32 -14.03
N LYS A 21 19.45 -2.34 -15.34
CA LYS A 21 20.65 -1.73 -15.94
C LYS A 21 20.32 -0.43 -16.67
N LEU A 22 19.33 -0.46 -17.56
CA LEU A 22 19.01 0.67 -18.43
C LEU A 22 18.40 1.83 -17.66
N ILE A 23 17.48 1.57 -16.71
CA ILE A 23 16.76 2.63 -16.00
C ILE A 23 17.70 3.39 -15.06
N PRO A 24 18.49 2.75 -14.18
CA PRO A 24 19.45 3.48 -13.35
C PRO A 24 20.47 4.27 -14.17
N GLN A 25 20.90 3.75 -15.32
CA GLN A 25 21.80 4.48 -16.22
C GLN A 25 21.12 5.70 -16.82
N ALA A 26 19.90 5.57 -17.33
CA ALA A 26 19.14 6.70 -17.87
C ALA A 26 18.92 7.79 -16.81
N LEU A 27 18.57 7.41 -15.59
CA LEU A 27 18.39 8.36 -14.47
C LEU A 27 19.71 9.04 -14.09
N ALA A 28 20.82 8.30 -14.03
CA ALA A 28 22.13 8.88 -13.75
C ALA A 28 22.63 9.82 -14.87
N TRP A 29 22.12 9.68 -16.10
CA TRP A 29 22.38 10.64 -17.18
C TRP A 29 21.58 11.92 -16.99
N VAL A 30 20.29 11.80 -16.68
CA VAL A 30 19.42 12.96 -16.41
C VAL A 30 19.86 13.74 -15.16
N GLU A 31 20.37 13.05 -14.14
CA GLU A 31 20.92 13.66 -12.93
C GLU A 31 22.06 14.64 -13.23
N ARG A 32 22.86 14.40 -14.27
CA ARG A 32 23.98 15.28 -14.67
C ARG A 32 23.53 16.64 -15.20
N GLU A 33 22.28 16.77 -15.61
CA GLU A 33 21.69 18.03 -16.08
C GLU A 33 21.34 18.99 -14.90
N HIS A 34 21.57 18.57 -13.64
CA HIS A 34 21.46 19.37 -12.41
C HIS A 34 20.12 20.12 -12.21
N THR A 35 19.06 19.72 -12.91
CA THR A 35 17.74 20.36 -12.88
C THR A 35 16.73 19.43 -12.22
N GLN A 36 16.12 19.86 -11.10
CA GLN A 36 15.20 19.02 -10.33
C GLN A 36 13.93 18.67 -11.10
N GLU A 37 13.43 19.61 -11.92
CA GLU A 37 12.20 19.46 -12.70
C GLU A 37 12.35 18.33 -13.72
N LEU A 38 13.47 18.30 -14.46
CA LEU A 38 13.75 17.27 -15.45
C LEU A 38 13.90 15.89 -14.80
N PHE A 39 14.53 15.84 -13.62
CA PHE A 39 14.72 14.62 -12.88
C PHE A 39 13.40 14.04 -12.35
N VAL A 40 12.51 14.87 -11.78
CA VAL A 40 11.16 14.46 -11.36
C VAL A 40 10.35 13.94 -12.55
N LEU A 41 10.41 14.63 -13.69
CA LEU A 41 9.75 14.19 -14.92
C LEU A 41 10.30 12.84 -15.41
N ALA A 42 11.60 12.62 -15.33
CA ALA A 42 12.22 11.34 -15.72
C ALA A 42 11.77 10.19 -14.82
N ILE A 43 11.68 10.39 -13.51
CA ILE A 43 11.19 9.38 -12.57
C ILE A 43 9.72 9.06 -12.84
N MET A 44 8.87 10.08 -13.00
CA MET A 44 7.45 9.88 -13.28
C MET A 44 7.23 9.18 -14.62
N SER A 45 7.95 9.61 -15.67
CA SER A 45 7.88 8.97 -16.98
C SER A 45 8.32 7.51 -16.93
N THR A 46 9.37 7.22 -16.17
CA THR A 46 9.85 5.86 -15.94
C THR A 46 8.80 5.02 -15.19
N ALA A 47 8.24 5.55 -14.10
CA ALA A 47 7.22 4.87 -13.30
C ALA A 47 5.97 4.56 -14.12
N LEU A 48 5.44 5.55 -14.84
CA LEU A 48 4.29 5.40 -15.72
C LEU A 48 4.59 4.47 -16.90
N GLY A 49 5.79 4.54 -17.48
CA GLY A 49 6.22 3.67 -18.57
C GLY A 49 6.24 2.20 -18.17
N ILE A 50 6.82 1.88 -17.00
CA ILE A 50 6.85 0.51 -16.46
C ILE A 50 5.45 0.04 -16.05
N ALA A 51 4.66 0.91 -15.43
CA ALA A 51 3.27 0.58 -15.07
C ALA A 51 2.41 0.31 -16.31
N SER A 52 2.58 1.10 -17.37
CA SER A 52 1.91 0.90 -18.66
C SER A 52 2.36 -0.39 -19.34
N PHE A 53 3.66 -0.70 -19.30
CA PHE A 53 4.18 -1.96 -19.82
C PHE A 53 3.58 -3.17 -19.08
N ALA A 54 3.46 -3.11 -17.76
CA ALA A 54 2.79 -4.15 -16.98
C ALA A 54 1.32 -4.29 -17.39
N HIS A 55 0.62 -3.18 -17.62
CA HIS A 55 -0.77 -3.18 -18.06
C HIS A 55 -0.97 -3.83 -19.44
N VAL A 56 -0.08 -3.56 -20.40
CA VAL A 56 -0.11 -4.18 -21.73
C VAL A 56 0.06 -5.70 -21.65
N LEU A 57 0.82 -6.20 -20.68
CA LEU A 57 0.95 -7.63 -20.40
C LEU A 57 -0.24 -8.21 -19.60
N GLY A 58 -1.28 -7.42 -19.33
CA GLY A 58 -2.45 -7.83 -18.56
C GLY A 58 -2.19 -7.94 -17.06
N LEU A 59 -1.11 -7.35 -16.56
CA LEU A 59 -0.81 -7.26 -15.13
C LEU A 59 -1.43 -5.98 -14.53
N SER A 60 -1.51 -5.92 -13.20
CA SER A 60 -2.04 -4.72 -12.54
C SER A 60 -1.06 -3.55 -12.67
N VAL A 61 -1.61 -2.35 -12.89
CA VAL A 61 -0.84 -1.10 -12.92
C VAL A 61 -0.07 -0.90 -11.60
N ALA A 62 -0.69 -1.28 -10.47
CA ALA A 62 -0.09 -1.24 -9.14
C ALA A 62 1.18 -2.10 -9.03
N LEU A 63 1.18 -3.32 -9.58
CA LEU A 63 2.37 -4.18 -9.60
C LEU A 63 3.49 -3.55 -10.42
N GLY A 64 3.15 -2.99 -11.59
CA GLY A 64 4.12 -2.31 -12.43
C GLY A 64 4.75 -1.09 -11.75
N ALA A 65 3.93 -0.24 -11.11
CA ALA A 65 4.41 0.91 -10.35
C ALA A 65 5.29 0.51 -9.14
N PHE A 66 4.95 -0.59 -8.45
CA PHE A 66 5.79 -1.14 -7.37
C PHE A 66 7.16 -1.59 -7.89
N VAL A 67 7.19 -2.33 -9.01
CA VAL A 67 8.45 -2.77 -9.63
C VAL A 67 9.25 -1.57 -10.15
N ALA A 68 8.60 -0.55 -10.69
CA ALA A 68 9.27 0.70 -11.05
C ALA A 68 10.02 1.30 -9.87
N GLY A 69 9.35 1.42 -8.71
CA GLY A 69 9.98 1.90 -7.48
C GLY A 69 11.18 1.05 -7.05
N LEU A 70 11.09 -0.28 -7.15
CA LEU A 70 12.21 -1.18 -6.84
C LEU A 70 13.41 -1.00 -7.79
N VAL A 71 13.13 -0.77 -9.08
CA VAL A 71 14.17 -0.56 -10.09
C VAL A 71 14.85 0.80 -9.89
N VAL A 72 14.07 1.86 -9.69
CA VAL A 72 14.57 3.23 -9.41
C VAL A 72 15.34 3.27 -8.09
N GLY A 73 14.85 2.58 -7.07
CA GLY A 73 15.47 2.49 -5.74
C GLY A 73 16.85 1.82 -5.72
N ARG A 74 17.26 1.15 -6.81
CA ARG A 74 18.62 0.61 -6.97
C ARG A 74 19.62 1.58 -7.58
N SER A 75 19.18 2.73 -8.07
CA SER A 75 20.07 3.75 -8.61
C SER A 75 20.81 4.50 -7.50
N GLN A 76 21.97 5.10 -7.83
CA GLN A 76 22.68 6.01 -6.91
C GLN A 76 21.83 7.24 -6.59
N ALA A 77 21.01 7.69 -7.54
CA ALA A 77 20.04 8.76 -7.41
C ALA A 77 18.76 8.36 -6.65
N SER A 78 18.72 7.19 -5.99
CA SER A 78 17.50 6.67 -5.34
C SER A 78 16.97 7.57 -4.23
N GLN A 79 17.85 8.21 -3.45
CA GLN A 79 17.45 9.18 -2.43
C GLN A 79 16.80 10.41 -3.07
N GLN A 80 17.47 11.01 -4.05
CA GLN A 80 16.93 12.16 -4.78
C GLN A 80 15.62 11.80 -5.49
N ALA A 81 15.48 10.57 -5.96
CA ALA A 81 14.26 10.10 -6.59
C ALA A 81 13.11 9.93 -5.59
N ALA A 82 13.40 9.47 -4.37
CA ALA A 82 12.43 9.41 -3.30
C ALA A 82 11.98 10.81 -2.88
N ASP A 83 12.93 11.74 -2.74
CA ASP A 83 12.65 13.14 -2.38
C ASP A 83 11.82 13.84 -3.46
N GLY A 84 12.16 13.65 -4.73
CA GLY A 84 11.40 14.19 -5.86
C GLY A 84 10.00 13.59 -6.01
N ALA A 85 9.80 12.34 -5.59
CA ALA A 85 8.50 11.67 -5.62
C ALA A 85 7.61 11.98 -4.41
N LEU A 86 8.17 12.45 -3.29
CA LEU A 86 7.43 12.70 -2.04
C LEU A 86 6.24 13.66 -2.22
N PRO A 87 6.42 14.86 -2.84
CA PRO A 87 5.31 15.80 -3.03
C PRO A 87 4.21 15.24 -3.92
N LEU A 88 4.58 14.46 -4.94
CA LEU A 88 3.64 13.82 -5.85
C LEU A 88 2.87 12.70 -5.16
N ARG A 89 3.55 11.87 -4.37
CA ARG A 89 2.92 10.84 -3.54
C ARG A 89 1.89 11.48 -2.60
N ASP A 90 2.23 12.59 -1.97
CA ASP A 90 1.34 13.25 -1.02
C ASP A 90 0.12 13.87 -1.75
N ALA A 91 0.34 14.53 -2.89
CA ALA A 91 -0.74 15.08 -3.72
C ALA A 91 -1.67 13.98 -4.28
N PHE A 92 -1.11 12.91 -4.85
CA PHE A 92 -1.89 11.78 -5.35
C PHE A 92 -2.55 10.98 -4.24
N GLY A 93 -1.94 10.90 -3.05
CA GLY A 93 -2.55 10.29 -1.87
C GLY A 93 -3.82 11.02 -1.44
N VAL A 94 -3.78 12.36 -1.41
CA VAL A 94 -4.98 13.17 -1.13
C VAL A 94 -6.05 12.92 -2.20
N LEU A 95 -5.68 12.96 -3.49
CA LEU A 95 -6.62 12.68 -4.59
C LEU A 95 -7.21 11.26 -4.52
N PHE A 96 -6.39 10.26 -4.16
CA PHE A 96 -6.81 8.88 -3.99
C PHE A 96 -7.86 8.77 -2.87
N PHE A 97 -7.59 9.34 -1.70
CA PHE A 97 -8.53 9.26 -0.58
C PHE A 97 -9.81 10.06 -0.81
N VAL A 98 -9.75 11.21 -1.46
CA VAL A 98 -10.94 11.95 -1.87
C VAL A 98 -11.78 11.12 -2.86
N SER A 99 -11.14 10.51 -3.86
CA SER A 99 -11.82 9.68 -4.85
C SER A 99 -12.46 8.44 -4.22
N VAL A 100 -11.73 7.74 -3.35
CA VAL A 100 -12.22 6.59 -2.58
C VAL A 100 -13.41 6.98 -1.69
N GLY A 101 -13.35 8.15 -1.04
CA GLY A 101 -14.45 8.70 -0.27
C GLY A 101 -15.70 9.00 -1.11
N MET A 102 -15.52 9.47 -2.34
CA MET A 102 -16.63 9.71 -3.28
C MET A 102 -17.23 8.40 -3.84
N LEU A 103 -16.41 7.37 -4.01
CA LEU A 103 -16.86 6.02 -4.41
C LEU A 103 -17.66 5.32 -3.30
N ALA A 104 -17.41 5.68 -2.04
CA ALA A 104 -18.08 5.09 -0.89
C ALA A 104 -19.57 5.46 -0.87
N ASN A 105 -20.41 4.56 -1.37
CA ASN A 105 -21.85 4.77 -1.47
C ASN A 105 -22.53 4.78 -0.08
N PRO A 106 -23.03 5.92 0.42
CA PRO A 106 -23.69 5.98 1.74
C PRO A 106 -24.98 5.15 1.79
N ASN A 107 -25.60 4.91 0.63
CA ASN A 107 -26.82 4.13 0.56
C ASN A 107 -26.58 2.65 0.92
N ALA A 108 -25.39 2.12 0.64
CA ALA A 108 -25.02 0.75 1.00
C ALA A 108 -25.06 0.53 2.52
N LEU A 109 -24.78 1.57 3.32
CA LEU A 109 -24.86 1.53 4.78
C LEU A 109 -26.28 1.24 5.28
N ARG A 110 -27.30 1.71 4.53
CA ARG A 110 -28.72 1.45 4.84
C ARG A 110 -29.17 0.09 4.28
N MET A 111 -28.64 -0.31 3.14
CA MET A 111 -29.08 -1.52 2.44
C MET A 111 -28.48 -2.80 3.05
N TYR A 112 -27.21 -2.76 3.47
CA TYR A 112 -26.47 -3.92 3.98
C TYR A 112 -25.71 -3.63 5.29
N PRO A 113 -26.36 -3.06 6.32
CA PRO A 113 -25.67 -2.63 7.55
C PRO A 113 -24.96 -3.79 8.26
N TRP A 114 -25.60 -4.96 8.32
CA TRP A 114 -25.06 -6.16 8.94
C TRP A 114 -23.85 -6.73 8.18
N LEU A 115 -23.84 -6.65 6.84
CA LEU A 115 -22.72 -7.12 6.03
C LEU A 115 -21.50 -6.25 6.30
N ILE A 116 -21.71 -4.93 6.27
CA ILE A 116 -20.65 -3.95 6.49
C ILE A 116 -20.08 -4.08 7.91
N ALA A 117 -20.95 -4.19 8.93
CA ALA A 117 -20.52 -4.41 10.31
C ALA A 117 -19.73 -5.72 10.46
N LEU A 118 -20.18 -6.81 9.83
CA LEU A 118 -19.48 -8.09 9.84
C LEU A 118 -18.10 -7.96 9.19
N VAL A 119 -17.99 -7.34 8.02
CA VAL A 119 -16.72 -7.14 7.32
C VAL A 119 -15.77 -6.29 8.15
N ILE A 120 -16.24 -5.19 8.76
CA ILE A 120 -15.42 -4.37 9.66
C ILE A 120 -14.87 -5.20 10.81
N VAL A 121 -15.74 -5.95 11.51
CA VAL A 121 -15.35 -6.77 12.66
C VAL A 121 -14.35 -7.83 12.24
N VAL A 122 -14.61 -8.56 11.16
CA VAL A 122 -13.74 -9.63 10.66
C VAL A 122 -12.39 -9.06 10.21
N VAL A 123 -12.37 -7.95 9.48
CA VAL A 123 -11.14 -7.38 8.95
C VAL A 123 -10.31 -6.77 10.08
N VAL A 124 -10.90 -5.96 10.95
CA VAL A 124 -10.18 -5.28 12.03
C VAL A 124 -9.77 -6.27 13.11
N LEU A 125 -10.74 -6.99 13.72
CA LEU A 125 -10.42 -7.92 14.81
C LEU A 125 -9.65 -9.13 14.31
N GLY A 126 -10.00 -9.66 13.14
CA GLY A 126 -9.29 -10.81 12.56
C GLY A 126 -7.82 -10.50 12.33
N LYS A 127 -7.49 -9.34 11.74
CA LYS A 127 -6.10 -8.92 11.55
C LYS A 127 -5.40 -8.61 12.87
N MET A 128 -6.07 -7.97 13.83
CA MET A 128 -5.49 -7.73 15.16
C MET A 128 -5.15 -9.04 15.87
N VAL A 129 -6.06 -10.02 15.84
CA VAL A 129 -5.84 -11.33 16.47
C VAL A 129 -4.69 -12.05 15.77
N VAL A 130 -4.70 -12.14 14.44
CA VAL A 130 -3.62 -12.79 13.68
C VAL A 130 -2.29 -12.08 13.94
N GLY A 131 -2.23 -10.75 13.83
CA GLY A 131 -1.03 -9.97 14.06
C GLY A 131 -0.50 -10.12 15.50
N GLY A 132 -1.39 -10.10 16.50
CA GLY A 132 -1.02 -10.28 17.90
C GLY A 132 -0.54 -11.70 18.21
N VAL A 133 -1.20 -12.73 17.66
CA VAL A 133 -0.78 -14.13 17.80
C VAL A 133 0.58 -14.36 17.16
N VAL A 134 0.80 -13.84 15.95
CA VAL A 134 2.09 -13.93 15.25
C VAL A 134 3.18 -13.21 16.04
N ALA A 135 2.93 -12.00 16.53
CA ALA A 135 3.88 -11.26 17.36
C ALA A 135 4.23 -12.01 18.66
N ARG A 136 3.24 -12.64 19.31
CA ARG A 136 3.47 -13.48 20.48
C ARG A 136 4.24 -14.75 20.16
N ALA A 137 3.97 -15.39 19.01
CA ALA A 137 4.71 -16.55 18.54
C ALA A 137 6.19 -16.19 18.27
N LEU A 138 6.45 -14.97 17.79
CA LEU A 138 7.79 -14.39 17.64
C LEU A 138 8.40 -13.92 18.97
N ARG A 139 7.75 -14.19 20.11
CA ARG A 139 8.20 -13.83 21.47
C ARG A 139 8.36 -12.32 21.68
N CYS A 140 7.61 -11.50 20.94
CA CYS A 140 7.51 -10.08 21.24
C CYS A 140 6.87 -9.87 22.61
N SER A 141 7.27 -8.79 23.29
CA SER A 141 6.66 -8.37 24.55
C SER A 141 5.16 -8.08 24.35
N VAL A 142 4.37 -8.17 25.42
CA VAL A 142 2.94 -7.80 25.40
C VAL A 142 2.68 -6.41 24.79
N PRO A 143 3.40 -5.34 25.20
CA PRO A 143 3.24 -4.01 24.59
C PRO A 143 3.56 -4.01 23.10
N MET A 144 4.65 -4.65 22.69
CA MET A 144 5.06 -4.71 21.28
C MET A 144 4.06 -5.51 20.44
N SER A 145 3.51 -6.60 21.00
CA SER A 145 2.53 -7.43 20.31
C SER A 145 1.20 -6.69 20.10
N ALA A 146 0.77 -5.89 21.08
CA ALA A 146 -0.41 -5.04 20.94
C ALA A 146 -0.20 -3.95 19.88
N LEU A 147 0.98 -3.31 19.88
CA LEU A 147 1.34 -2.32 18.88
C LEU A 147 1.33 -2.91 17.47
N LEU A 148 1.96 -4.07 17.27
CA LEU A 148 1.98 -4.78 15.98
C LEU A 148 0.58 -5.24 15.54
N ALA A 149 -0.25 -5.73 16.47
CA ALA A 149 -1.63 -6.10 16.17
C ALA A 149 -2.43 -4.92 15.60
N VAL A 150 -2.26 -3.73 16.19
CA VAL A 150 -2.95 -2.51 15.77
C VAL A 150 -2.41 -1.99 14.44
N LEU A 151 -1.08 -1.94 14.27
CA LEU A 151 -0.43 -1.54 13.01
C LEU A 151 -0.90 -2.36 11.80
N LEU A 152 -1.17 -3.66 12.01
CA LEU A 152 -1.64 -4.57 10.96
C LEU A 152 -3.15 -4.59 10.78
N ALA A 153 -3.91 -4.02 11.73
CA ALA A 153 -5.37 -4.01 11.74
C ALA A 153 -5.96 -3.18 10.59
N GLN A 154 -5.26 -2.10 10.21
CA GLN A 154 -5.71 -1.19 9.16
C GLN A 154 -5.76 -1.90 7.80
N THR A 155 -6.80 -1.60 7.04
CA THR A 155 -6.86 -2.04 5.64
C THR A 155 -6.02 -1.12 4.78
N GLY A 156 -5.05 -1.71 4.07
CA GLY A 156 -4.19 -0.96 3.14
C GLY A 156 -4.93 -0.59 1.86
N GLU A 157 -4.51 0.53 1.25
CA GLU A 157 -5.10 1.14 0.06
C GLU A 157 -5.16 0.20 -1.16
N PHE A 158 -4.20 -0.71 -1.27
CA PHE A 158 -4.19 -1.72 -2.33
C PHE A 158 -5.37 -2.68 -2.29
N SER A 159 -6.01 -2.86 -1.12
CA SER A 159 -7.17 -3.74 -0.99
C SER A 159 -8.37 -3.22 -1.78
N PHE A 160 -8.53 -1.89 -1.89
CA PHE A 160 -9.59 -1.26 -2.68
C PHE A 160 -9.41 -1.54 -4.17
N ILE A 161 -8.18 -1.35 -4.65
CA ILE A 161 -7.81 -1.54 -6.05
C ILE A 161 -8.03 -3.01 -6.45
N LEU A 162 -7.61 -3.94 -5.60
CA LEU A 162 -7.83 -5.38 -5.85
C LEU A 162 -9.31 -5.75 -5.82
N ALA A 163 -10.09 -5.22 -4.87
CA ALA A 163 -11.52 -5.47 -4.81
C ALA A 163 -12.24 -4.92 -6.05
N GLN A 164 -11.88 -3.72 -6.52
CA GLN A 164 -12.41 -3.14 -7.75
C GLN A 164 -12.06 -4.01 -8.96
N GLN A 165 -10.82 -4.46 -9.07
CA GLN A 165 -10.40 -5.36 -10.14
C GLN A 165 -11.16 -6.68 -10.11
N ALA A 166 -11.43 -7.23 -8.92
CA ALA A 166 -12.23 -8.44 -8.76
C ALA A 166 -13.69 -8.24 -9.22
N VAL A 167 -14.28 -7.06 -9.00
CA VAL A 167 -15.60 -6.70 -9.58
C VAL A 167 -15.53 -6.66 -11.10
N HIS A 168 -14.51 -6.01 -11.68
CA HIS A 168 -14.34 -5.94 -13.14
C HIS A 168 -14.17 -7.32 -13.79
N LEU A 169 -13.55 -8.27 -13.08
CA LEU A 169 -13.39 -9.65 -13.51
C LEU A 169 -14.64 -10.53 -13.24
N GLY A 170 -15.70 -9.96 -12.65
CA GLY A 170 -16.92 -10.69 -12.28
C GLY A 170 -16.76 -11.66 -11.10
N LEU A 171 -15.65 -11.56 -10.36
CA LEU A 171 -15.35 -12.43 -9.21
C LEU A 171 -16.00 -11.95 -7.91
N LEU A 172 -16.38 -10.68 -7.84
CA LEU A 172 -16.85 -10.04 -6.61
C LEU A 172 -18.13 -9.23 -6.90
N PRO A 173 -19.25 -9.48 -6.21
CA PRO A 173 -20.47 -8.69 -6.38
C PRO A 173 -20.29 -7.25 -5.90
N THR A 174 -20.91 -6.28 -6.57
CA THR A 174 -20.79 -4.85 -6.20
C THR A 174 -21.15 -4.57 -4.73
N ALA A 175 -22.11 -5.32 -4.15
CA ALA A 175 -22.45 -5.20 -2.73
C ALA A 175 -21.28 -5.55 -1.78
N LEU A 176 -20.45 -6.54 -2.13
CA LEU A 176 -19.25 -6.85 -1.36
C LEU A 176 -18.16 -5.79 -1.57
N TYR A 177 -18.07 -5.21 -2.76
CA TYR A 177 -17.13 -4.11 -3.01
C TYR A 177 -17.46 -2.90 -2.13
N ASP A 178 -18.73 -2.48 -2.10
CA ASP A 178 -19.20 -1.40 -1.23
C ASP A 178 -18.93 -1.72 0.24
N ALA A 179 -19.14 -2.96 0.67
CA ALA A 179 -18.84 -3.39 2.03
C ALA A 179 -17.35 -3.33 2.37
N VAL A 180 -16.49 -3.81 1.47
CA VAL A 180 -15.03 -3.71 1.61
C VAL A 180 -14.60 -2.25 1.67
N LEU A 181 -15.10 -1.40 0.76
CA LEU A 181 -14.76 0.01 0.68
C LEU A 181 -15.13 0.76 1.95
N LEU A 182 -16.39 0.65 2.39
CA LEU A 182 -16.88 1.27 3.63
C LEU A 182 -16.15 0.71 4.87
N SER A 183 -15.90 -0.59 4.91
CA SER A 183 -15.19 -1.20 6.04
C SER A 183 -13.76 -0.70 6.18
N ALA A 184 -13.09 -0.48 5.05
CA ALA A 184 -11.71 -0.03 5.03
C ALA A 184 -11.62 1.48 5.32
N VAL A 185 -12.56 2.30 4.82
CA VAL A 185 -12.69 3.70 5.27
C VAL A 185 -12.90 3.77 6.79
N ALA A 186 -13.80 2.95 7.34
CA ALA A 186 -14.03 2.88 8.78
C ALA A 186 -12.78 2.41 9.54
N SER A 187 -12.09 1.38 9.04
CA SER A 187 -10.84 0.87 9.62
C SER A 187 -9.74 1.93 9.67
N ILE A 188 -9.58 2.72 8.61
CA ILE A 188 -8.61 3.83 8.55
C ILE A 188 -9.00 4.91 9.57
N ALA A 189 -10.28 5.27 9.65
CA ALA A 189 -10.77 6.25 10.62
C ALA A 189 -10.64 5.77 12.08
N LEU A 190 -10.79 4.47 12.35
CA LEU A 190 -10.63 3.87 13.68
C LEU A 190 -9.15 3.71 14.09
N ASN A 191 -8.22 3.58 13.14
CA ASN A 191 -6.81 3.32 13.42
C ASN A 191 -6.17 4.28 14.44
N PRO A 192 -6.31 5.62 14.36
CA PRO A 192 -5.73 6.51 15.38
C PRO A 192 -6.27 6.26 16.79
N LEU A 193 -7.53 5.85 16.94
CA LEU A 193 -8.12 5.50 18.24
C LEU A 193 -7.53 4.19 18.77
N LEU A 194 -7.38 3.19 17.89
CA LEU A 194 -6.77 1.91 18.23
C LEU A 194 -5.29 2.08 18.61
N MET A 195 -4.56 2.96 17.94
CA MET A 195 -3.14 3.23 18.22
C MET A 195 -2.97 3.84 19.62
N ARG A 196 -3.79 4.84 19.96
CA ARG A 196 -3.82 5.42 21.31
C ARG A 196 -4.13 4.38 22.40
N TRP A 197 -5.04 3.45 22.10
CA TRP A 197 -5.35 2.34 22.99
C TRP A 197 -4.16 1.39 23.16
N ALA A 198 -3.45 1.07 22.07
CA ALA A 198 -2.24 0.24 22.08
C ALA A 198 -1.12 0.86 22.92
N GLU A 199 -0.85 2.16 22.73
CA GLU A 199 0.13 2.92 23.49
C GLU A 199 -0.21 2.99 24.99
N TRP A 200 -1.49 3.16 25.31
CA TRP A 200 -1.97 3.15 26.70
C TRP A 200 -1.78 1.79 27.38
N MET A 201 -2.06 0.69 26.67
CA MET A 201 -1.75 -0.66 27.20
C MET A 201 -0.25 -0.86 27.36
N ALA A 202 0.55 -0.31 26.43
CA ALA A 202 1.99 -0.43 26.48
C ALA A 202 2.60 0.30 27.67
N SER A 203 2.11 1.52 27.96
CA SER A 203 2.57 2.31 29.11
C SER A 203 2.17 1.69 30.46
N ARG A 204 1.02 1.00 30.53
CA ARG A 204 0.61 0.25 31.73
C ARG A 204 1.43 -1.00 32.01
N SER A 205 2.08 -1.58 31.00
CA SER A 205 2.82 -2.83 31.15
C SER A 205 4.29 -2.65 31.58
N GLY A 206 4.71 -1.44 31.97
CA GLY A 206 6.03 -1.17 32.57
C GLY A 206 7.24 -1.29 31.63
N GLY A 207 7.03 -1.53 30.34
CA GLY A 207 8.09 -1.57 29.33
C GLY A 207 8.05 -0.33 28.47
N GLY A 208 8.83 0.70 28.82
CA GLY A 208 8.98 1.91 28.04
C GLY A 208 9.52 1.62 26.64
N VAL A 209 8.64 1.67 25.64
CA VAL A 209 9.03 1.63 24.21
C VAL A 209 9.52 3.01 23.74
N THR A 210 9.27 4.07 24.52
CA THR A 210 9.63 5.46 24.20
C THR A 210 11.13 5.75 24.21
N SER A 211 11.99 4.85 24.71
CA SER A 211 13.45 5.06 24.71
C SER A 211 14.14 4.69 23.37
N ALA A 212 13.48 3.99 22.45
CA ALA A 212 14.12 3.53 21.20
C ALA A 212 13.88 4.48 20.00
N ALA A 213 12.82 5.29 20.02
CA ALA A 213 12.47 6.18 18.90
C ALA A 213 13.03 7.60 19.03
N ALA A 214 13.61 7.99 20.17
CA ALA A 214 14.18 9.31 20.40
C ALA A 214 15.70 9.37 20.16
N GLY A 215 16.31 8.31 19.61
CA GLY A 215 17.75 8.17 19.43
C GLY A 215 18.20 7.75 18.02
N ALA A 216 17.34 7.90 17.00
CA ALA A 216 17.70 7.70 15.60
C ALA A 216 17.50 9.00 14.82
#